data_AF-A0A9R1A724-F1
#
_entry.id   AF-A0A9R1A724-F1
#
_cell.length_a   1.000
_cell.length_b   1.000
_cell.length_c   1.000
_cell.angle_alpha   90.00
_cell.angle_beta   90.00
_cell.angle_gamma   90.00
#
_symmetry.space_group_name_H-M   'P 1'
#
loop_
_entity.id
_entity.type
_entity.pdbx_description
1 polymer ?
#
loop_
_entity_poly.entity_id
_entity_poly.type
_entity_poly.pdbx_seq_one_letter_code
_entity_poly.pdbx_strand_id
1 'polypeptide(L)'
;MQVRMFYNGLAVKGTLLVVRKLPERTIHIRPSMIKVNSDPSLSGGHSFNSLEIVSTSNRPKRALTSRFLITLLQYGGVPADYFMELLGKALKDVEKARHKTRDSLEVAFNHGDMDDLMSARMILSGIRPEDEAYLQHQLTTMTKEEREGFKQGRLPVDQCYYLMGTTDPTGTLKPHEVCVILDHGPISGEVLVYRHPGLHFGDIHVLTATYSEAIQDFVGDSKYAILFPVSGPRSLADEMAGGDFDGDMYWVSRNPQVGHCF
;
A
#
# COMPACT_ATOMS: atom_id res chain seq x y z
N MET A 1 -8.58 6.24 4.20
CA MET A 1 -8.39 7.39 3.28
C MET A 1 -7.37 8.33 3.89
N GLN A 2 -6.46 8.91 3.12
CA GLN A 2 -5.60 10.00 3.56
C GLN A 2 -6.26 11.35 3.26
N VAL A 3 -6.27 12.26 4.23
CA VAL A 3 -7.00 13.52 4.11
C VAL A 3 -6.20 14.72 4.61
N ARG A 4 -6.59 15.90 4.12
CA ARG A 4 -6.32 17.20 4.72
C ARG A 4 -7.66 17.84 5.04
N MET A 5 -7.80 18.43 6.22
CA MET A 5 -9.05 19.05 6.63
C MET A 5 -8.77 20.39 7.29
N PHE A 6 -9.50 21.41 6.84
CA PHE A 6 -9.58 22.71 7.49
C PHE A 6 -10.93 22.81 8.19
N TYR A 7 -10.93 23.14 9.48
CA TYR A 7 -12.17 23.24 10.24
C TYR A 7 -12.05 24.25 11.37
N ASN A 8 -12.82 25.33 11.31
CA ASN A 8 -12.87 26.39 12.33
C ASN A 8 -11.46 26.90 12.74
N GLY A 9 -10.58 27.11 11.75
CA GLY A 9 -9.21 27.57 11.97
C GLY A 9 -8.20 26.47 12.35
N LEU A 10 -8.61 25.22 12.48
CA LEU A 10 -7.71 24.07 12.61
C LEU A 10 -7.22 23.60 11.23
N ALA A 11 -5.96 23.19 11.14
CA ALA A 11 -5.44 22.41 10.01
C ALA A 11 -5.10 20.99 10.47
N VAL A 12 -5.70 20.00 9.84
CA VAL A 12 -5.63 18.59 10.22
C VAL A 12 -5.07 17.76 9.05
N LYS A 13 -4.14 16.86 9.35
CA LYS A 13 -3.59 15.88 8.40
C LYS A 13 -3.59 14.49 9.04
N GLY A 14 -4.03 13.49 8.29
CA GLY A 14 -3.87 12.09 8.68
C GLY A 14 -4.72 11.15 7.84
N THR A 15 -5.02 9.97 8.40
CA THR A 15 -5.95 9.02 7.78
C THR A 15 -7.30 8.99 8.50
N LEU A 16 -8.36 8.75 7.73
CA LEU A 16 -9.71 8.45 8.21
C LEU A 16 -10.10 7.03 7.81
N LEU A 17 -10.70 6.31 8.76
CA LEU A 17 -11.33 5.01 8.59
C LEU A 17 -12.85 5.20 8.63
N VAL A 18 -13.56 4.56 7.70
CA VAL A 18 -15.03 4.55 7.72
C VAL A 18 -15.48 3.59 8.82
N VAL A 19 -16.24 4.10 9.78
CA VAL A 19 -16.73 3.34 10.93
C VAL A 19 -18.26 3.34 10.95
N ARG A 20 -18.88 2.17 10.78
CA ARG A 20 -20.35 2.03 10.73
C ARG A 20 -21.06 2.42 12.03
N LYS A 21 -20.37 2.35 13.17
CA LYS A 21 -20.92 2.71 14.49
C LYS A 21 -20.87 4.22 14.77
N LEU A 22 -20.25 5.03 13.91
CA LEU A 22 -20.26 6.48 14.08
C LEU A 22 -21.62 7.05 13.61
N PRO A 23 -22.15 8.09 14.29
CA PRO A 23 -23.32 8.81 13.80
C PRO A 23 -23.06 9.38 12.41
N GLU A 24 -24.14 9.55 11.64
CA GLU A 24 -24.05 10.13 10.30
C GLU A 24 -23.37 11.51 10.33
N ARG A 25 -22.63 11.81 9.25
CA ARG A 25 -21.96 13.11 9.03
C ARG A 25 -20.99 13.51 10.15
N THR A 26 -20.41 12.53 10.84
CA THR A 26 -19.45 12.75 11.93
C THR A 26 -18.04 12.36 11.50
N ILE A 27 -17.06 13.23 11.78
CA ILE A 27 -15.64 12.94 11.63
C ILE A 27 -14.98 13.07 12.99
N HIS A 28 -14.35 11.98 13.45
CA HIS A 28 -13.53 12.00 14.65
C HIS A 28 -12.06 12.18 14.26
N ILE A 29 -11.44 13.24 14.78
CA ILE A 29 -10.01 13.51 14.61
C ILE A 29 -9.26 13.25 15.92
N ARG A 30 -7.99 12.88 15.81
CA ARG A 30 -7.11 12.68 16.97
C ARG A 30 -6.23 13.91 17.19
N PRO A 31 -5.78 14.18 18.42
CA PRO A 31 -4.86 15.31 18.69
C PRO A 31 -3.61 15.30 17.80
N SER A 32 -3.03 14.12 17.53
CA SER A 32 -1.85 13.98 16.67
C SER A 32 -2.08 14.38 15.20
N MET A 33 -3.33 14.44 14.76
CA MET A 33 -3.68 14.86 13.40
C MET A 33 -3.71 16.39 13.25
N ILE A 34 -3.86 17.13 14.36
CA ILE A 34 -3.88 18.60 14.34
C ILE A 34 -2.45 19.10 14.14
N LYS A 35 -2.21 19.80 13.03
CA LYS A 35 -0.89 20.36 12.67
C LYS A 35 -0.82 21.86 12.94
N VAL A 36 -1.96 22.54 12.92
CA VAL A 36 -2.10 23.95 13.28
C VAL A 36 -3.36 24.12 14.13
N ASN A 37 -3.20 24.79 15.27
CA ASN A 37 -4.30 25.12 16.17
C ASN A 37 -4.97 26.43 15.73
N SER A 38 -6.24 26.60 16.07
CA SER A 38 -6.94 27.87 15.94
C SER A 38 -6.28 28.92 16.82
N ASP A 39 -6.07 30.13 16.28
CA ASP A 39 -5.55 31.27 17.03
C ASP A 39 -6.73 32.10 17.59
N PRO A 40 -6.93 32.13 18.93
CA PRO A 40 -8.00 32.90 19.53
C PRO A 40 -7.86 34.42 19.33
N SER A 41 -6.64 34.92 19.07
CA SER A 41 -6.39 36.35 18.86
C SER A 41 -6.87 36.85 17.50
N LEU A 42 -7.06 35.93 16.54
CA LEU A 42 -7.61 36.20 15.21
C LEU A 42 -9.15 36.15 15.17
N SER A 43 -9.81 36.51 16.28
CA SER A 43 -11.26 36.68 16.36
C SER A 43 -11.76 37.67 15.30
N GLY A 44 -12.34 37.14 14.21
CA GLY A 44 -12.90 37.91 13.10
C GLY A 44 -12.33 37.58 11.71
N GLY A 45 -11.27 36.76 11.62
CA GLY A 45 -10.81 36.21 10.34
C GLY A 45 -11.82 35.23 9.74
N HIS A 46 -12.08 35.32 8.44
CA HIS A 46 -12.90 34.32 7.75
C HIS A 46 -12.14 32.98 7.70
N SER A 47 -12.62 32.00 8.45
CA SER A 47 -12.20 30.60 8.26
C SER A 47 -13.12 29.92 7.24
N PHE A 48 -12.58 28.94 6.51
CA PHE A 48 -13.37 28.06 5.67
C PHE A 48 -13.23 26.63 6.17
N ASN A 49 -14.26 25.83 5.91
CA ASN A 49 -14.26 24.42 6.25
C ASN A 49 -14.13 23.61 4.97
N SER A 50 -13.15 22.72 4.91
CA SER A 50 -12.96 21.82 3.77
C SER A 50 -12.45 20.45 4.23
N LEU A 51 -12.81 19.43 3.47
CA LEU A 51 -12.24 18.09 3.57
C LEU A 51 -11.71 17.71 2.19
N GLU A 52 -10.40 17.54 2.11
CA GLU A 52 -9.69 17.18 0.89
C GLU A 52 -9.20 15.74 1.00
N ILE A 53 -9.61 14.91 0.04
CA ILE A 53 -9.16 13.52 -0.06
C ILE A 53 -7.88 13.49 -0.89
N VAL A 54 -6.79 13.05 -0.27
CA VAL A 54 -5.48 12.94 -0.91
C VAL A 54 -5.35 11.59 -1.61
N SER A 55 -5.75 10.53 -0.92
CA SER A 55 -5.70 9.16 -1.43
C SER A 55 -6.67 8.25 -0.68
N THR A 56 -7.01 7.12 -1.29
CA THR A 56 -7.92 6.11 -0.75
C THR A 56 -7.24 4.74 -0.76
N SER A 57 -7.78 3.79 0.02
CA SER A 57 -7.33 2.39 -0.01
C SER A 57 -7.84 1.71 -1.27
N ASN A 58 -7.21 2.02 -2.39
CA ASN A 58 -7.51 1.42 -3.68
C ASN A 58 -6.88 0.04 -3.81
N ARG A 59 -7.32 -0.73 -4.81
CA ARG A 59 -6.68 -2.00 -5.16
C ARG A 59 -5.17 -1.77 -5.34
N PRO A 60 -4.31 -2.45 -4.56
CA PRO A 60 -2.88 -2.25 -4.65
C PRO A 60 -2.37 -2.67 -6.02
N LYS A 61 -1.41 -1.91 -6.56
CA LYS A 61 -0.61 -2.34 -7.70
C LYS A 61 0.20 -3.58 -7.33
N ARG A 62 0.78 -4.23 -8.33
CA ARG A 62 1.72 -5.36 -8.12
C ARG A 62 2.78 -4.94 -7.10
N ALA A 63 2.94 -5.73 -6.03
CA ALA A 63 3.91 -5.42 -4.99
C ALA A 63 5.33 -5.64 -5.52
N LEU A 64 6.16 -4.60 -5.42
CA LEU A 64 7.56 -4.63 -5.82
C LEU A 64 8.45 -4.57 -4.57
N THR A 65 9.56 -5.29 -4.61
CA THR A 65 10.62 -5.12 -3.62
C THR A 65 11.33 -3.78 -3.80
N SER A 66 12.25 -3.49 -2.90
CA SER A 66 13.27 -2.45 -3.10
C SER A 66 14.63 -3.06 -2.79
N ARG A 67 15.72 -2.40 -3.21
CA ARG A 67 17.07 -2.83 -2.80
C ARG A 67 17.20 -3.00 -1.28
N PHE A 68 16.56 -2.14 -0.49
CA PHE A 68 16.60 -2.22 0.97
C PHE A 68 15.85 -3.45 1.47
N LEU A 69 14.65 -3.69 0.95
CA LEU A 69 13.87 -4.87 1.31
C LEU A 69 14.59 -6.16 0.90
N ILE A 70 15.19 -6.22 -0.30
CA ILE A 70 15.99 -7.38 -0.72
C ILE A 70 17.13 -7.64 0.27
N THR A 71 17.90 -6.60 0.65
CA THR A 71 19.00 -6.75 1.61
C THR A 71 18.50 -7.26 2.96
N LEU A 72 17.39 -6.73 3.48
CA LEU A 72 16.83 -7.14 4.76
C LEU A 72 16.26 -8.57 4.72
N LEU A 73 15.58 -8.94 3.64
CA LEU A 73 15.09 -10.31 3.43
C LEU A 73 16.24 -11.30 3.30
N GLN A 74 17.30 -10.95 2.57
CA GLN A 74 18.51 -11.77 2.47
C GLN A 74 19.21 -11.91 3.83
N TYR A 75 19.30 -10.83 4.61
CA TYR A 75 19.84 -10.87 5.97
C TYR A 75 19.00 -11.78 6.88
N GLY A 76 17.68 -11.76 6.72
CA GLY A 76 16.75 -12.68 7.38
C GLY A 76 16.77 -14.11 6.84
N GLY A 77 17.67 -14.47 5.92
CA GLY A 77 17.88 -15.85 5.49
C GLY A 77 17.22 -16.24 4.15
N VAL A 78 16.56 -15.32 3.45
CA VAL A 78 16.03 -15.60 2.11
C VAL A 78 17.20 -15.80 1.12
N PRO A 79 17.29 -16.93 0.40
CA PRO A 79 18.42 -17.22 -0.48
C PRO A 79 18.56 -16.20 -1.62
N ALA A 80 19.80 -15.87 -1.99
CA ALA A 80 20.09 -14.99 -3.12
C ALA A 80 19.48 -15.51 -4.44
N ASP A 81 19.47 -16.83 -4.63
CA ASP A 81 18.91 -17.50 -5.81
C ASP A 81 17.42 -17.21 -6.00
N TYR A 82 16.66 -17.06 -4.91
CA TYR A 82 15.26 -16.67 -4.99
C TYR A 82 15.08 -15.31 -5.70
N PHE A 83 15.90 -14.31 -5.37
CA PHE A 83 15.84 -13.00 -6.03
C PHE A 83 16.31 -13.07 -7.49
N MET A 84 17.28 -13.93 -7.80
CA MET A 84 17.72 -14.17 -9.18
C MET A 84 16.62 -14.82 -10.03
N GLU A 85 15.86 -15.76 -9.45
CA GLU A 85 14.69 -16.37 -10.08
C GLU A 85 13.58 -15.33 -10.31
N LEU A 86 13.29 -14.48 -9.33
CA LEU A 86 12.33 -13.38 -9.46
C LEU A 86 12.73 -12.42 -10.60
N LEU A 87 14.01 -12.03 -10.67
CA LEU A 87 14.53 -11.20 -11.75
C LEU A 87 14.39 -11.89 -13.11
N GLY A 88 14.74 -13.18 -13.20
CA GLY A 88 14.61 -13.97 -14.41
C GLY A 88 13.16 -14.10 -14.88
N LYS A 89 12.20 -14.28 -13.96
CA LYS A 89 10.76 -14.27 -14.24
C LYS A 89 10.32 -12.90 -14.74
N ALA A 90 10.70 -11.83 -14.03
CA ALA A 90 10.33 -10.47 -14.39
C ALA A 90 10.82 -10.10 -15.81
N LEU A 91 12.08 -10.39 -16.15
CA LEU A 91 12.62 -10.14 -17.49
C LEU A 91 11.85 -10.88 -18.60
N LYS A 92 11.50 -12.15 -18.36
CA LYS A 92 10.69 -12.95 -19.30
C LYS A 92 9.28 -12.37 -19.47
N ASP A 93 8.67 -11.86 -18.41
CA ASP A 93 7.33 -11.27 -18.47
C ASP A 93 7.34 -9.96 -19.28
N VAL A 94 8.35 -9.11 -19.09
CA VAL A 94 8.57 -7.88 -19.87
C VAL A 94 8.75 -8.18 -21.37
N GLU A 95 9.45 -9.25 -21.73
CA GLU A 95 9.61 -9.65 -23.13
C GLU A 95 8.29 -10.08 -23.77
N LYS A 96 7.48 -10.86 -23.04
CA LYS A 96 6.16 -11.32 -23.53
C LYS A 96 5.19 -10.16 -23.70
N ALA A 97 5.25 -9.15 -22.84
CA ALA A 97 4.37 -7.99 -22.86
C ALA A 97 4.45 -7.17 -24.16
N ARG A 98 5.48 -7.36 -24.98
CA ARG A 98 5.59 -6.69 -26.29
C ARG A 98 4.81 -7.39 -27.40
N HIS A 99 4.42 -8.65 -27.20
CA HIS A 99 3.92 -9.51 -28.28
C HIS A 99 2.61 -10.22 -27.93
N LYS A 100 2.29 -10.41 -26.64
CA LYS A 100 1.09 -11.11 -26.22
C LYS A 100 0.09 -10.12 -25.65
N THR A 101 -1.09 -10.00 -26.27
CA THR A 101 -2.15 -9.06 -25.89
C THR A 101 -2.46 -9.05 -24.38
N ARG A 102 -2.52 -10.23 -23.75
CA ARG A 102 -2.77 -10.34 -22.30
C ARG A 102 -1.65 -9.72 -21.46
N ASP A 103 -0.40 -10.02 -21.81
CA ASP A 103 0.78 -9.53 -21.09
C ASP A 103 0.97 -8.02 -21.36
N SER A 104 0.67 -7.56 -22.58
CA SER A 104 0.63 -6.14 -22.94
C SER A 104 -0.41 -5.37 -22.12
N LEU A 105 -1.59 -5.96 -21.91
CA LEU A 105 -2.65 -5.36 -21.12
C LEU A 105 -2.23 -5.20 -19.66
N GLU A 106 -1.54 -6.20 -19.10
CA GLU A 106 -1.02 -6.13 -17.73
C GLU A 106 -0.01 -4.98 -17.56
N VAL A 107 0.96 -4.87 -18.48
CA VAL A 107 1.95 -3.77 -18.45
C VAL A 107 1.26 -2.41 -18.61
N ALA A 108 0.28 -2.29 -19.52
CA ALA A 108 -0.47 -1.07 -19.73
C ALA A 108 -1.28 -0.64 -18.49
N PHE A 109 -1.89 -1.58 -17.76
CA PHE A 109 -2.57 -1.26 -16.49
C PHE A 109 -1.59 -0.83 -15.40
N ASN A 110 -0.43 -1.49 -15.28
CA ASN A 110 0.56 -1.15 -14.27
C ASN A 110 1.16 0.26 -14.47
N HIS A 111 1.23 0.70 -15.72
CA HIS A 111 1.80 1.99 -16.15
C HIS A 111 0.74 3.00 -16.61
N GLY A 112 -0.53 2.81 -16.25
CA GLY A 112 -1.62 3.67 -16.72
C GLY A 112 -1.45 5.15 -16.38
N ASP A 113 -0.68 5.49 -15.35
CA ASP A 113 -0.37 6.89 -15.00
C ASP A 113 0.49 7.60 -16.06
N MET A 114 1.20 6.86 -16.92
CA MET A 114 2.06 7.43 -17.97
C MET A 114 1.29 7.94 -19.17
N ASP A 115 0.16 7.32 -19.48
CA ASP A 115 -0.61 7.56 -20.71
C ASP A 115 -2.12 7.67 -20.48
N ASP A 116 -2.55 7.90 -19.24
CA ASP A 116 -3.95 7.97 -18.82
C ASP A 116 -4.77 6.74 -19.25
N LEU A 117 -4.16 5.56 -19.09
CA LEU A 117 -4.70 4.25 -19.47
C LEU A 117 -5.01 4.11 -20.97
N MET A 118 -4.48 4.97 -21.84
CA MET A 118 -4.77 4.94 -23.28
C MET A 118 -4.37 3.60 -23.91
N SER A 119 -3.17 3.10 -23.63
CA SER A 119 -2.69 1.80 -24.15
C SER A 119 -3.60 0.65 -23.72
N ALA A 120 -4.07 0.67 -22.46
CA ALA A 120 -5.01 -0.33 -21.95
C ALA A 120 -6.35 -0.26 -22.68
N ARG A 121 -6.88 0.96 -22.91
CA ARG A 121 -8.13 1.18 -23.67
C ARG A 121 -8.02 0.71 -25.13
N MET A 122 -6.89 0.97 -25.78
CA MET A 122 -6.63 0.50 -27.15
C MET A 122 -6.68 -1.03 -27.22
N ILE A 123 -5.95 -1.71 -26.33
CA ILE A 123 -5.92 -3.18 -26.27
C ILE A 123 -7.32 -3.74 -25.99
N LEU A 124 -8.05 -3.16 -25.03
CA LEU A 124 -9.43 -3.58 -24.70
C LEU A 124 -10.42 -3.32 -25.84
N SER A 125 -10.12 -2.39 -26.74
CA SER A 125 -10.91 -2.11 -27.96
C SER A 125 -10.58 -3.07 -29.11
N GLY A 126 -9.72 -4.06 -28.88
CA GLY A 126 -9.33 -5.06 -29.88
C GLY A 126 -8.14 -4.66 -30.74
N ILE A 127 -7.49 -3.52 -30.46
CA ILE A 127 -6.26 -3.12 -31.15
C ILE A 127 -5.13 -4.02 -30.67
N ARG A 128 -4.53 -4.79 -31.58
CA ARG A 128 -3.40 -5.65 -31.23
C ARG A 128 -2.11 -4.82 -31.18
N PRO A 129 -1.22 -5.06 -30.21
CA PRO A 129 0.09 -4.41 -30.17
C PRO A 129 0.86 -4.52 -31.49
N GLU A 130 0.78 -5.64 -32.19
CA GLU A 130 1.46 -5.83 -33.48
C GLU A 130 0.94 -4.93 -34.63
N ASP A 131 -0.27 -4.41 -34.53
CA ASP A 131 -0.94 -3.71 -35.63
C ASP A 131 -0.81 -2.17 -35.56
N GLU A 132 -0.42 -1.62 -34.42
CA GLU A 132 -0.48 -0.16 -34.18
C GLU A 132 0.84 0.37 -33.58
N ALA A 133 1.45 1.31 -34.30
CA ALA A 133 2.81 1.78 -34.01
C ALA A 133 2.91 2.61 -32.72
N TYR A 134 1.90 3.42 -32.41
CA TYR A 134 1.87 4.20 -31.17
C TYR A 134 1.80 3.27 -29.95
N LEU A 135 0.95 2.25 -29.97
CA LEU A 135 0.82 1.24 -28.92
C LEU A 135 2.13 0.47 -28.72
N GLN A 136 2.82 0.07 -29.80
CA GLN A 136 4.16 -0.55 -29.68
C GLN A 136 5.17 0.38 -29.02
N HIS A 137 5.15 1.66 -29.39
CA HIS A 137 6.04 2.66 -28.81
C HIS A 137 5.77 2.83 -27.31
N GLN A 138 4.51 2.95 -26.90
CA GLN A 138 4.11 3.06 -25.49
C GLN A 138 4.54 1.83 -24.69
N LEU A 139 4.20 0.63 -25.16
CA LEU A 139 4.62 -0.61 -24.51
C LEU A 139 6.15 -0.74 -24.44
N THR A 140 6.88 -0.24 -25.44
CA THR A 140 8.35 -0.19 -25.41
C THR A 140 8.87 0.73 -24.31
N THR A 141 8.25 1.88 -24.13
CA THR A 141 8.60 2.84 -23.08
C THR A 141 8.30 2.28 -21.69
N MET A 142 7.11 1.72 -21.49
CA MET A 142 6.70 1.08 -20.22
C MET A 142 7.64 -0.08 -19.85
N THR A 143 7.92 -0.99 -20.79
CA THR A 143 8.84 -2.11 -20.57
C THR A 143 10.29 -1.67 -20.31
N LYS A 144 10.72 -0.53 -20.88
CA LYS A 144 12.01 0.08 -20.56
C LYS A 144 12.04 0.60 -19.13
N GLU A 145 10.97 1.23 -18.67
CA GLU A 145 10.86 1.72 -17.28
C GLU A 145 10.89 0.58 -16.26
N GLU A 146 10.21 -0.54 -16.52
CA GLU A 146 10.31 -1.74 -15.67
C GLU A 146 11.75 -2.25 -15.56
N ARG A 147 12.48 -2.31 -16.68
CA ARG A 147 13.90 -2.73 -16.69
C ARG A 147 14.79 -1.80 -15.87
N GLU A 148 14.57 -0.49 -15.94
CA GLU A 148 15.28 0.46 -15.08
C GLU A 148 14.90 0.28 -13.60
N GLY A 149 13.64 -0.05 -13.32
CA GLY A 149 13.18 -0.43 -11.98
C GLY A 149 13.88 -1.69 -11.44
N PHE A 150 14.09 -2.70 -12.27
CA PHE A 150 14.78 -3.94 -11.87
C PHE A 150 16.22 -3.68 -11.43
N LYS A 151 16.94 -2.77 -12.09
CA LYS A 151 18.28 -2.33 -11.65
C LYS A 151 18.28 -1.70 -10.25
N GLN A 152 17.13 -1.19 -9.81
CA GLN A 152 16.96 -0.61 -8.47
C GLN A 152 16.42 -1.62 -7.44
N GLY A 153 16.28 -2.89 -7.81
CA GLY A 153 15.74 -3.95 -6.95
C GLY A 153 14.21 -3.94 -6.86
N ARG A 154 13.50 -3.33 -7.83
CA ARG A 154 12.03 -3.36 -7.90
C ARG A 154 11.53 -4.65 -8.54
N LEU A 155 11.76 -5.76 -7.87
CA LEU A 155 11.36 -7.08 -8.35
C LEU A 155 9.92 -7.36 -7.92
N PRO A 156 9.05 -7.82 -8.83
CA PRO A 156 7.70 -8.19 -8.43
C PRO A 156 7.69 -9.47 -7.60
N VAL A 157 6.91 -9.49 -6.52
CA VAL A 157 6.77 -10.65 -5.64
C VAL A 157 5.30 -11.00 -5.48
N ASP A 158 4.99 -12.27 -5.71
CA ASP A 158 3.63 -12.80 -5.58
C ASP A 158 3.25 -12.94 -4.10
N GLN A 159 1.93 -12.86 -3.81
CA GLN A 159 1.37 -12.92 -2.44
C GLN A 159 1.86 -11.81 -1.50
N CYS A 160 2.27 -10.68 -2.07
CA CYS A 160 2.67 -9.48 -1.37
C CYS A 160 1.79 -8.29 -1.77
N TYR A 161 1.59 -7.34 -0.86
CA TYR A 161 0.73 -6.17 -1.06
C TYR A 161 1.33 -4.95 -0.37
N TYR A 162 1.17 -3.76 -0.95
CA TYR A 162 1.32 -2.50 -0.20
C TYR A 162 -0.05 -2.03 0.25
N LEU A 163 -0.29 -1.98 1.56
CA LEU A 163 -1.57 -1.62 2.14
C LEU A 163 -1.45 -0.37 2.98
N MET A 164 -2.49 0.47 2.97
CA MET A 164 -2.54 1.66 3.81
C MET A 164 -2.70 1.23 5.28
N GLY A 165 -1.80 1.72 6.13
CA GLY A 165 -1.84 1.44 7.56
C GLY A 165 -2.80 2.36 8.31
N THR A 166 -3.56 1.77 9.22
CA THR A 166 -4.36 2.52 10.21
C THR A 166 -4.49 1.70 11.49
N THR A 167 -5.22 2.19 12.49
CA THR A 167 -5.37 1.51 13.78
C THR A 167 -6.68 0.75 13.88
N ASP A 168 -6.68 -0.34 14.64
CA ASP A 168 -7.88 -1.04 15.08
C ASP A 168 -8.81 -0.12 15.89
N PRO A 169 -10.03 0.18 15.39
CA PRO A 169 -10.99 1.02 16.09
C PRO A 169 -11.64 0.35 17.31
N THR A 170 -11.48 -0.96 17.47
CA THR A 170 -12.11 -1.75 18.55
C THR A 170 -11.19 -1.93 19.76
N GLY A 171 -9.88 -1.83 19.57
CA GLY A 171 -8.89 -2.11 20.61
C GLY A 171 -8.81 -3.60 21.00
N THR A 172 -9.26 -4.50 20.12
CA THR A 172 -9.27 -5.95 20.39
C THR A 172 -8.01 -6.66 19.93
N LEU A 173 -7.27 -6.09 18.97
CA LEU A 173 -5.98 -6.65 18.54
C LEU A 173 -4.93 -6.58 19.65
N LYS A 174 -4.23 -7.71 19.86
CA LYS A 174 -3.07 -7.81 20.76
C LYS A 174 -1.82 -7.19 20.13
N PRO A 175 -0.76 -6.90 20.92
CA PRO A 175 0.43 -6.21 20.42
C PRO A 175 1.14 -6.84 19.20
N HIS A 176 1.04 -8.16 18.98
CA HIS A 176 1.65 -8.86 17.84
C HIS A 176 0.63 -9.30 16.77
N GLU A 177 -0.61 -8.82 16.89
CA GLU A 177 -1.70 -9.15 15.98
C GLU A 177 -2.03 -7.94 15.09
N VAL A 178 -2.30 -8.21 13.81
CA VAL A 178 -2.78 -7.22 12.83
C VAL A 178 -4.03 -7.73 12.16
N CYS A 179 -4.90 -6.85 11.67
CA CYS A 179 -6.00 -7.23 10.79
C CYS A 179 -5.71 -6.77 9.38
N VAL A 180 -5.53 -7.70 8.46
CA VAL A 180 -5.22 -7.41 7.05
C VAL A 180 -6.44 -7.71 6.19
N ILE A 181 -6.97 -6.69 5.51
CA ILE A 181 -8.19 -6.79 4.72
C ILE A 181 -7.85 -6.59 3.24
N LEU A 182 -8.14 -7.61 2.43
CA LEU A 182 -7.94 -7.61 0.98
C LEU A 182 -9.29 -7.57 0.24
N ASP A 183 -9.28 -7.80 -1.08
CA ASP A 183 -10.50 -7.77 -1.91
C ASP A 183 -11.56 -8.79 -1.47
N HIS A 184 -11.12 -10.02 -1.20
CA HIS A 184 -11.97 -11.14 -0.83
C HIS A 184 -12.20 -11.25 0.69
N GLY A 185 -11.89 -10.19 1.44
CA GLY A 185 -12.04 -10.13 2.89
C GLY A 185 -10.72 -10.24 3.64
N PRO A 186 -10.81 -10.44 4.97
CA PRO A 186 -9.65 -10.53 5.85
C PRO A 186 -8.85 -11.81 5.58
N ILE A 187 -7.55 -11.75 5.87
CA ILE A 187 -6.66 -12.91 5.84
C ILE A 187 -6.27 -13.32 7.26
N SER A 188 -5.83 -14.56 7.42
CA SER A 188 -5.36 -15.09 8.69
C SER A 188 -4.04 -15.82 8.55
N GLY A 189 -3.31 -15.94 9.66
CA GLY A 189 -2.02 -16.61 9.74
C GLY A 189 -0.84 -15.65 9.82
N GLU A 190 0.36 -16.19 9.75
CA GLU A 190 1.58 -15.40 9.85
C GLU A 190 1.79 -14.51 8.61
N VAL A 191 2.22 -13.28 8.86
CA VAL A 191 2.55 -12.29 7.82
C VAL A 191 3.83 -11.56 8.17
N LEU A 192 4.65 -11.29 7.15
CA LEU A 192 5.74 -10.33 7.26
C LEU A 192 5.23 -8.93 6.94
N VAL A 193 5.57 -7.96 7.78
CA VAL A 193 5.19 -6.56 7.60
C VAL A 193 6.43 -5.68 7.63
N TYR A 194 6.53 -4.76 6.66
CA TYR A 194 7.64 -3.85 6.48
C TYR A 194 7.15 -2.49 6.02
N ARG A 195 7.77 -1.41 6.49
CA ARG A 195 7.54 -0.06 5.99
C ARG A 195 8.74 0.43 5.19
N HIS A 196 8.51 0.94 3.98
CA HIS A 196 9.59 1.51 3.17
C HIS A 196 9.82 2.99 3.50
N PRO A 197 11.07 3.48 3.61
CA PRO A 197 12.34 2.75 3.60
C PRO A 197 12.81 2.35 5.01
N GLY A 198 12.59 1.11 5.43
CA GLY A 198 13.30 0.50 6.54
C GLY A 198 14.68 0.00 6.12
N LEU A 199 15.64 0.14 7.03
CA LEU A 199 17.08 -0.10 6.85
C LEU A 199 17.68 -1.00 7.93
N HIS A 200 16.96 -1.20 9.04
CA HIS A 200 17.37 -2.04 10.14
C HIS A 200 16.62 -3.38 10.08
N PHE A 201 17.23 -4.49 10.52
CA PHE A 201 16.57 -5.79 10.53
C PHE A 201 15.28 -5.79 11.38
N GLY A 202 15.26 -4.96 12.42
CA GLY A 202 14.09 -4.71 13.24
C GLY A 202 12.97 -3.89 12.57
N ASP A 203 13.16 -3.40 11.33
CA ASP A 203 12.08 -2.74 10.57
C ASP A 203 11.17 -3.75 9.83
N ILE A 204 11.50 -5.05 9.91
CA ILE A 204 10.66 -6.15 9.43
C ILE A 204 10.12 -6.91 10.63
N HIS A 205 8.80 -7.07 10.66
CA HIS A 205 8.11 -7.78 11.73
C HIS A 205 7.40 -9.00 11.20
N VAL A 206 7.54 -10.12 11.92
CA VAL A 206 6.65 -11.28 11.81
C VAL A 206 5.47 -11.02 12.73
N LEU A 207 4.26 -10.95 12.18
CA LEU A 207 3.03 -10.65 12.90
C LEU A 207 1.96 -11.69 12.57
N THR A 208 0.95 -11.81 13.43
CA THR A 208 -0.20 -12.70 13.17
C THR A 208 -1.34 -11.89 12.58
N ALA A 209 -1.71 -12.16 11.34
CA ALA A 209 -2.96 -11.69 10.77
C ALA A 209 -4.13 -12.41 11.46
N THR A 210 -4.96 -11.64 12.13
CA THR A 210 -6.15 -12.09 12.85
C THR A 210 -7.35 -11.23 12.47
N TYR A 211 -8.54 -11.78 12.69
CA TYR A 211 -9.78 -11.09 12.38
C TYR A 211 -10.84 -11.45 13.42
N SER A 212 -11.67 -10.46 13.76
CA SER A 212 -12.79 -10.60 14.69
C SER A 212 -14.06 -9.98 14.11
N GLU A 213 -15.21 -10.52 14.48
CA GLU A 213 -16.51 -9.95 14.13
C GLU A 213 -16.66 -8.51 14.64
N ALA A 214 -16.06 -8.21 15.80
CA ALA A 214 -16.03 -6.86 16.33
C ALA A 214 -15.36 -5.87 15.36
N ILE A 215 -14.25 -6.24 14.72
CA ILE A 215 -13.61 -5.37 13.71
C ILE A 215 -14.54 -5.20 12.49
N GLN A 216 -15.17 -6.27 12.02
CA GLN A 216 -16.11 -6.23 10.89
C GLN A 216 -17.27 -5.27 11.11
N ASP A 217 -17.85 -5.29 12.30
CA ASP A 217 -18.95 -4.41 12.68
C ASP A 217 -18.58 -2.93 12.54
N PHE A 218 -17.30 -2.60 12.74
CA PHE A 218 -16.81 -1.23 12.60
C PHE A 218 -16.44 -0.93 11.15
N VAL A 219 -15.57 -1.75 10.53
CA VAL A 219 -14.96 -1.42 9.23
C VAL A 219 -15.83 -1.76 8.02
N GLY A 220 -16.83 -2.63 8.19
CA GLY A 220 -17.78 -2.98 7.14
C GLY A 220 -17.11 -3.54 5.89
N ASP A 221 -17.43 -2.96 4.74
CA ASP A 221 -16.93 -3.40 3.43
C ASP A 221 -15.62 -2.69 3.04
N SER A 222 -14.90 -2.13 4.01
CA SER A 222 -13.59 -1.53 3.78
C SER A 222 -12.64 -2.57 3.18
N LYS A 223 -11.84 -2.17 2.20
CA LYS A 223 -10.88 -3.04 1.51
C LYS A 223 -9.49 -2.42 1.47
N TYR A 224 -8.49 -3.28 1.32
CA TYR A 224 -7.09 -2.93 1.07
C TYR A 224 -6.45 -2.09 2.18
N ALA A 225 -6.57 -2.57 3.41
CA ALA A 225 -6.02 -1.91 4.59
C ALA A 225 -5.35 -2.93 5.52
N ILE A 226 -4.42 -2.44 6.33
CA ILE A 226 -3.88 -3.16 7.49
C ILE A 226 -4.17 -2.34 8.74
N LEU A 227 -4.83 -2.97 9.71
CA LEU A 227 -5.17 -2.40 11.00
C LEU A 227 -4.15 -2.89 12.04
N PHE A 228 -3.54 -1.94 12.72
CA PHE A 228 -2.56 -2.17 13.77
C PHE A 228 -3.20 -2.08 15.16
N PRO A 229 -2.69 -2.84 16.14
CA PRO A 229 -3.16 -2.77 17.51
C PRO A 229 -2.90 -1.38 18.08
N VAL A 230 -3.80 -0.94 18.96
CA VAL A 230 -3.62 0.26 19.79
C VAL A 230 -3.09 -0.09 21.18
N SER A 231 -2.74 -1.36 21.38
CA SER A 231 -2.16 -1.92 22.60
C SER A 231 -0.66 -2.19 22.41
N GLY A 232 0.07 -2.26 23.52
CA GLY A 232 1.52 -2.50 23.52
C GLY A 232 2.32 -1.31 24.06
N PRO A 233 3.62 -1.53 24.36
CA PRO A 233 4.47 -0.50 24.95
C PRO A 233 4.90 0.56 23.91
N ARG A 234 4.89 0.21 22.63
CA ARG A 234 5.29 1.04 21.50
C ARG A 234 4.41 0.71 20.29
N SER A 235 4.19 1.69 19.42
CA SER A 235 3.41 1.49 18.19
C SER A 235 4.21 0.64 17.21
N LEU A 236 3.60 -0.40 16.63
CA LEU A 236 4.21 -1.21 15.56
C LEU A 236 4.62 -0.35 14.35
N ALA A 237 3.87 0.71 14.03
CA ALA A 237 4.25 1.65 12.98
C ALA A 237 5.58 2.34 13.28
N ASP A 238 5.79 2.75 14.54
CA ASP A 238 7.00 3.44 14.98
C ASP A 238 8.20 2.48 15.09
N GLU A 239 7.94 1.20 15.40
CA GLU A 239 8.94 0.14 15.34
C GLU A 239 9.47 -0.08 13.91
N MET A 240 8.61 0.10 12.89
CA MET A 240 8.97 -0.02 11.48
C MET A 240 9.43 1.32 10.89
N ALA A 241 10.73 1.60 10.99
CA ALA A 241 11.36 2.80 10.45
C ALA A 241 10.81 4.13 11.00
N GLY A 242 10.24 4.17 12.22
CA GLY A 242 9.68 5.39 12.81
C GLY A 242 8.41 5.88 12.10
N GLY A 243 7.59 4.95 11.59
CA GLY A 243 6.35 5.27 10.88
C GLY A 243 5.21 5.69 11.79
N ASP A 244 4.13 6.14 11.16
CA ASP A 244 2.87 6.44 11.82
C ASP A 244 1.66 5.99 10.96
N PHE A 245 0.49 6.59 11.21
CA PHE A 245 -0.75 6.27 10.52
C PHE A 245 -1.32 7.48 9.76
N ASP A 246 -0.46 8.39 9.28
CA ASP A 246 -0.88 9.61 8.56
C ASP A 246 -0.97 9.44 7.02
N GLY A 247 -0.69 8.23 6.54
CA GLY A 247 -0.70 7.84 5.14
C GLY A 247 0.29 6.73 4.78
N ASP A 248 1.03 6.21 5.76
CA ASP A 248 2.05 5.17 5.55
C ASP A 248 1.50 3.91 4.90
N MET A 249 2.30 3.38 3.97
CA MET A 249 2.03 2.15 3.24
C MET A 249 2.96 1.05 3.74
N TYR A 250 2.38 -0.12 4.02
CA TYR A 250 3.09 -1.27 4.57
C TYR A 250 3.12 -2.38 3.54
N TRP A 251 4.32 -2.87 3.25
CA TRP A 251 4.51 -4.11 2.52
C TRP A 251 4.12 -5.27 3.43
N VAL A 252 3.15 -6.06 3.00
CA VAL A 252 2.64 -7.24 3.71
C VAL A 252 2.85 -8.45 2.82
N SER A 253 3.51 -9.48 3.35
CA SER A 253 3.77 -10.72 2.63
C SER A 253 3.21 -11.94 3.35
N ARG A 254 2.54 -12.78 2.58
CA ARG A 254 2.20 -14.18 2.93
C ARG A 254 3.03 -15.18 2.14
N ASN A 255 4.04 -14.72 1.41
CA ASN A 255 4.80 -15.58 0.54
C ASN A 255 5.63 -16.56 1.38
N PRO A 256 5.41 -17.89 1.30
CA PRO A 256 6.10 -18.86 2.15
C PRO A 256 7.61 -18.88 1.87
N GLN A 257 8.04 -18.56 0.65
CA GLN A 257 9.47 -18.47 0.29
C GLN A 257 10.20 -17.35 1.02
N VAL A 258 9.46 -16.36 1.54
CA VAL A 258 9.99 -15.25 2.31
C VAL A 258 9.70 -15.44 3.80
N GLY A 259 8.50 -15.91 4.15
CA GLY A 259 8.03 -16.09 5.52
C GLY A 259 8.81 -17.14 6.31
N HIS A 260 9.14 -18.29 5.71
CA HIS A 260 9.81 -19.39 6.44
C HIS A 260 11.24 -19.10 6.91
N CYS A 261 11.83 -17.98 6.48
CA CYS A 261 13.19 -17.62 6.83
C CYS A 261 13.26 -16.81 8.15
N PHE A 262 12.14 -16.25 8.61
CA PHE A 262 12.06 -15.38 9.79
C PHE A 262 11.51 -16.08 11.03
#